data_AF-A0A7X7K9X8-F1
#
_entry.id   AF-A0A7X7K9X8-F1
#
_cell.length_a   1.000
_cell.length_b   1.000
_cell.length_c   1.000
_cell.angle_alpha   90.00
_cell.angle_beta   90.00
_cell.angle_gamma   90.00
#
_symmetry.space_group_name_H-M   'P 1'
#
loop_
_entity.id
_entity.type
_entity.pdbx_description
1 polymer ?
#
loop_
_entity_poly.entity_id
_entity_poly.type
_entity_poly.pdbx_seq_one_letter_code
_entity_poly.pdbx_strand_id
1 'polypeptide(L)'
;REEAEVRNQAENLVYSTEKVLADNGDKVSEDVKTEVNEAIAAVKTALEGEDIEAVKTSVATLNTVSQKIGEAVYAADAAAGEAGTDEAPSSPEAEDDEDIVDAEIVDEDEDESK
;
A
#
# COMPACT_ATOMS: atom_id res chain seq x y z
N ARG A 1 -17.39 9.57 25.89
CA ARG A 1 -18.02 9.47 24.55
C ARG A 1 -16.94 9.40 23.48
N GLU A 2 -16.06 10.41 23.42
CA GLU A 2 -14.90 10.44 22.50
C GLU A 2 -13.99 9.20 22.63
N GLU A 3 -13.65 8.78 23.86
CA GLU A 3 -12.80 7.60 24.06
C GLU A 3 -13.37 6.31 23.45
N ALA A 4 -14.65 6.04 23.71
CA ALA A 4 -15.34 4.87 23.14
C ALA A 4 -15.41 4.94 21.61
N GLU A 5 -15.56 6.13 21.05
CA GLU A 5 -15.59 6.35 19.60
C GLU A 5 -14.23 6.09 18.97
N VAL A 6 -13.15 6.56 19.59
CA VAL A 6 -11.77 6.28 19.16
C VAL A 6 -11.45 4.79 19.26
N ARG A 7 -11.84 4.10 20.35
CA ARG A 7 -11.65 2.65 20.49
C ARG A 7 -12.40 1.87 19.41
N ASN A 8 -13.66 2.21 19.15
CA ASN A 8 -14.43 1.59 18.08
C ASN A 8 -13.82 1.84 16.69
N GLN A 9 -13.29 3.04 16.44
CA GLN A 9 -12.59 3.35 15.19
C GLN A 9 -11.32 2.51 15.03
N ALA A 10 -10.55 2.35 16.11
CA ALA A 10 -9.34 1.52 16.12
C ALA A 10 -9.66 0.04 15.83
N GLU A 11 -10.68 -0.51 16.47
CA GLU A 11 -11.13 -1.89 16.24
C GLU A 11 -11.59 -2.11 14.79
N ASN A 12 -12.38 -1.18 14.24
CA ASN A 12 -12.82 -1.25 12.86
C ASN A 12 -11.65 -1.17 11.87
N LEU A 13 -10.67 -0.31 12.14
CA LEU A 13 -9.49 -0.16 11.29
C LEU A 13 -8.60 -1.42 11.32
N VAL A 14 -8.41 -2.02 12.50
CA VAL A 14 -7.70 -3.30 12.64
C VAL A 14 -8.40 -4.36 11.81
N TYR A 15 -9.70 -4.54 11.99
CA TYR A 15 -10.47 -5.55 11.26
C TYR A 15 -10.42 -5.34 9.74
N SER A 16 -10.63 -4.10 9.27
CA SER A 16 -10.61 -3.82 7.83
C SER A 16 -9.23 -4.06 7.23
N THR A 17 -8.15 -3.69 7.94
CA THR A 17 -6.79 -3.89 7.47
C THR A 17 -6.41 -5.38 7.43
N GLU A 18 -6.75 -6.13 8.48
CA GLU A 18 -6.56 -7.60 8.51
C GLU A 18 -7.30 -8.27 7.35
N LYS A 19 -8.53 -7.82 7.08
CA LYS A 19 -9.32 -8.33 5.97
C LYS A 19 -8.65 -8.05 4.62
N VAL A 20 -8.17 -6.83 4.37
CA VAL A 20 -7.50 -6.50 3.10
C VAL A 20 -6.23 -7.33 2.92
N LEU A 21 -5.43 -7.52 3.98
CA LEU A 21 -4.24 -8.40 3.94
C LEU A 21 -4.59 -9.87 3.72
N ALA A 22 -5.69 -10.36 4.28
CA ALA A 22 -6.15 -11.72 4.03
C ALA A 22 -6.62 -11.90 2.57
N ASP A 23 -7.34 -10.91 2.04
CA ASP A 23 -7.92 -10.95 0.70
C ASP A 23 -6.89 -10.72 -0.42
N ASN A 24 -5.82 -9.96 -0.15
CA ASN A 24 -4.85 -9.54 -1.17
C ASN A 24 -3.38 -9.77 -0.77
N GLY A 25 -3.14 -10.53 0.29
CA GLY A 25 -1.79 -10.68 0.85
C GLY A 25 -0.80 -11.18 -0.18
N ASP A 26 -1.16 -12.09 -1.07
CA ASP A 26 -0.31 -12.57 -2.17
C ASP A 26 0.23 -11.47 -3.09
N LYS A 27 -0.48 -10.33 -3.21
CA LYS A 27 -0.08 -9.16 -4.01
C LYS A 27 0.80 -8.15 -3.26
N VAL A 28 1.02 -8.37 -1.96
CA VAL A 28 1.75 -7.45 -1.07
C VAL A 28 3.10 -8.06 -0.70
N SER A 29 4.17 -7.25 -0.73
CA SER A 29 5.51 -7.68 -0.33
C SER A 29 5.56 -8.13 1.13
N GLU A 30 6.53 -8.97 1.47
CA GLU A 30 6.68 -9.49 2.84
C GLU A 30 7.02 -8.38 3.85
N ASP A 31 7.81 -7.39 3.43
CA ASP A 31 8.16 -6.23 4.25
C ASP A 31 6.91 -5.42 4.61
N VAL A 32 6.05 -5.10 3.63
CA VAL A 32 4.81 -4.34 3.88
C VAL A 32 3.84 -5.14 4.74
N LYS A 33 3.73 -6.47 4.53
CA LYS A 33 2.94 -7.34 5.42
C LYS A 33 3.44 -7.28 6.85
N THR A 34 4.76 -7.32 7.04
CA THR A 34 5.36 -7.32 8.38
C THR A 34 5.08 -5.99 9.08
N GLU A 35 5.37 -4.87 8.43
CA GLU A 35 5.11 -3.53 8.98
C GLU A 35 3.64 -3.35 9.39
N VAL A 36 2.69 -3.80 8.55
CA VAL A 36 1.26 -3.66 8.85
C VAL A 36 0.83 -4.58 9.99
N ASN A 37 1.31 -5.82 10.03
CA ASN A 37 1.00 -6.74 11.14
C ASN A 37 1.54 -6.20 12.48
N GLU A 38 2.73 -5.60 12.49
CA GLU A 38 3.28 -4.94 13.67
C GLU A 38 2.42 -3.74 14.10
N ALA A 39 1.98 -2.90 13.17
CA ALA A 39 1.09 -1.78 13.46
C ALA A 39 -0.29 -2.24 13.98
N ILE A 40 -0.85 -3.32 13.42
CA ILE A 40 -2.07 -3.96 13.94
C ILE A 40 -1.87 -4.42 15.38
N ALA A 41 -0.76 -5.10 15.67
CA ALA A 41 -0.44 -5.58 17.00
C ALA A 41 -0.27 -4.42 18.00
N ALA A 42 0.35 -3.31 17.57
CA ALA A 42 0.48 -2.10 18.38
C ALA A 42 -0.89 -1.49 18.73
N VAL A 43 -1.82 -1.39 17.76
CA VAL A 43 -3.18 -0.90 18.02
C VAL A 43 -3.92 -1.82 18.99
N LYS A 44 -3.85 -3.14 18.80
CA LYS A 44 -4.47 -4.12 19.72
C LYS A 44 -3.93 -3.98 21.14
N THR A 45 -2.60 -3.88 21.28
CA THR A 45 -1.94 -3.70 22.57
C THR A 45 -2.36 -2.38 23.24
N ALA A 46 -2.44 -1.28 22.47
CA ALA A 46 -2.90 0.01 23.00
C ALA A 46 -4.36 -0.05 23.48
N LEU A 47 -5.23 -0.82 22.79
CA LEU A 47 -6.63 -0.99 23.16
C LEU A 47 -6.85 -1.78 24.46
N GLU A 48 -5.89 -2.61 24.87
CA GLU A 48 -5.91 -3.30 26.17
C GLU A 48 -5.70 -2.34 27.35
N GLY A 49 -5.15 -1.15 27.09
CA GLY A 49 -4.88 -0.13 28.10
C GLY A 49 -5.97 0.93 28.27
N GLU A 50 -5.62 1.96 29.03
CA GLU A 50 -6.46 3.13 29.31
C GLU A 50 -5.89 4.43 28.68
N ASP A 51 -4.73 4.35 28.02
CA ASP A 51 -4.09 5.51 27.38
C ASP A 51 -4.67 5.76 25.99
N ILE A 52 -5.63 6.69 25.91
CA ILE A 52 -6.29 7.04 24.66
C ILE A 52 -5.36 7.71 23.65
N GLU A 53 -4.30 8.37 24.09
CA GLU A 53 -3.33 9.02 23.19
C GLU A 53 -2.43 7.97 22.54
N ALA A 54 -2.09 6.91 23.27
CA ALA A 54 -1.42 5.73 22.71
C ALA A 54 -2.28 5.04 21.63
N VAL A 55 -3.60 4.91 21.86
CA VAL A 55 -4.54 4.38 20.86
C VAL A 55 -4.56 5.27 19.62
N LYS A 56 -4.73 6.59 19.78
CA LYS A 56 -4.74 7.54 18.65
C LYS A 56 -3.44 7.48 17.83
N THR A 57 -2.30 7.44 18.49
CA THR A 57 -0.98 7.37 17.85
C THR A 57 -0.81 6.07 17.07
N SER A 58 -1.21 4.94 17.66
CA SER A 58 -1.15 3.64 17.01
C SER A 58 -2.11 3.55 15.81
N VAL A 59 -3.32 4.12 15.94
CA VAL A 59 -4.29 4.23 14.84
C VAL A 59 -3.75 5.08 13.69
N ALA A 60 -3.12 6.23 13.98
CA ALA A 60 -2.51 7.05 12.96
C ALA A 60 -1.41 6.28 12.22
N THR A 61 -0.57 5.55 12.97
CA THR A 61 0.47 4.69 12.40
C THR A 61 -0.11 3.61 11.50
N LEU A 62 -1.16 2.90 11.96
CA LEU A 62 -1.85 1.88 11.19
C LEU A 62 -2.44 2.48 9.89
N ASN A 63 -3.08 3.63 9.95
CA ASN A 63 -3.60 4.30 8.74
C ASN A 63 -2.49 4.61 7.72
N THR A 64 -1.31 5.03 8.18
CA THR A 64 -0.18 5.32 7.29
C THR A 64 0.35 4.05 6.63
N VAL A 65 0.59 2.97 7.40
CA VAL A 65 1.11 1.74 6.82
C VAL A 65 0.06 0.99 5.98
N SER A 66 -1.22 1.10 6.31
CA SER A 66 -2.31 0.50 5.52
C SER A 66 -2.45 1.09 4.12
N GLN A 67 -1.99 2.33 3.89
CA GLN A 67 -1.95 2.93 2.55
C GLN A 67 -1.01 2.17 1.61
N LYS A 68 0.12 1.67 2.13
CA LYS A 68 1.07 0.85 1.35
C LYS A 68 0.44 -0.43 0.81
N ILE A 69 -0.54 -1.00 1.52
CA ILE A 69 -1.30 -2.15 1.02
C ILE A 69 -2.15 -1.73 -0.18
N GLY A 70 -2.87 -0.62 -0.09
CA GLY A 70 -3.71 -0.11 -1.18
C GLY A 70 -2.89 0.17 -2.44
N GLU A 71 -1.72 0.80 -2.29
CA GLU A 71 -0.78 1.05 -3.37
C GLU A 71 -0.27 -0.25 -4.01
N ALA A 72 0.14 -1.23 -3.20
CA ALA A 72 0.62 -2.52 -3.69
C ALA A 72 -0.47 -3.31 -4.45
N VAL A 73 -1.70 -3.33 -3.93
CA VAL A 73 -2.84 -4.00 -4.57
C VAL A 73 -3.20 -3.32 -5.89
N TYR A 74 -3.26 -1.99 -5.90
CA TYR A 74 -3.53 -1.23 -7.13
C TYR A 74 -2.46 -1.45 -8.19
N ALA A 75 -1.18 -1.42 -7.80
CA ALA A 75 -0.07 -1.70 -8.70
C ALA A 75 -0.13 -3.12 -9.28
N ALA A 76 -0.45 -4.11 -8.45
CA ALA A 76 -0.62 -5.50 -8.89
C ALA A 76 -1.81 -5.67 -9.85
N ASP A 77 -2.93 -4.99 -9.60
CA ASP A 77 -4.11 -5.03 -10.47
C ASP A 77 -3.87 -4.29 -11.80
N ALA A 78 -3.13 -3.18 -11.79
CA ALA A 78 -2.74 -2.46 -13.00
C ALA A 78 -1.84 -3.32 -13.90
N ALA A 79 -0.83 -3.98 -13.31
CA ALA A 79 0.03 -4.91 -14.04
C ALA A 79 -0.74 -6.14 -14.59
N ALA A 80 -1.77 -6.60 -13.89
CA ALA A 80 -2.65 -7.66 -14.37
C ALA A 80 -3.59 -7.19 -15.50
N GLY A 81 -3.93 -5.91 -15.55
CA GLY A 81 -4.72 -5.28 -16.61
C GLY A 81 -3.96 -5.12 -17.93
N GLU A 82 -2.64 -4.92 -17.89
CA GLU A 82 -1.79 -4.88 -19.09
C GLU A 82 -1.59 -6.25 -19.74
N ALA A 83 -1.71 -7.35 -18.98
CA ALA A 83 -1.66 -8.71 -19.53
C ALA A 83 -2.92 -9.14 -20.32
N GLY A 84 -3.90 -8.23 -20.49
CA GLY A 84 -5.17 -8.48 -21.18
C GLY A 84 -5.33 -7.83 -22.56
N THR A 85 -4.30 -7.17 -23.12
CA THR A 85 -4.36 -6.52 -24.44
C THR A 85 -3.43 -7.19 -25.45
N ASP A 86 -3.57 -8.50 -25.65
CA ASP A 86 -2.89 -9.24 -26.72
C ASP A 86 -3.89 -10.07 -27.55
N GLU A 87 -5.01 -9.44 -27.92
CA GLU A 87 -5.81 -9.91 -29.06
C GLU A 87 -6.26 -8.72 -29.92
N ALA A 88 -5.34 -8.25 -30.77
CA ALA A 88 -5.70 -7.63 -32.03
C ALA A 88 -5.47 -8.63 -33.16
N PRO A 89 -6.40 -8.76 -34.11
CA PRO A 89 -5.98 -8.90 -35.48
C PRO A 89 -6.55 -7.76 -36.31
N SER A 90 -5.69 -6.82 -36.70
CA SER A 90 -5.47 -6.37 -38.08
C SER A 90 -4.98 -4.92 -38.13
N SER A 91 -3.72 -4.78 -38.56
CA SER A 91 -3.04 -3.57 -39.06
C SER A 91 -3.67 -3.07 -40.39
N PRO A 92 -3.29 -1.93 -41.01
CA PRO A 92 -2.19 -1.00 -40.66
C PRO A 92 -2.51 0.52 -40.76
N GLU A 93 -1.71 1.35 -40.06
CA GLU A 93 -0.94 2.52 -40.56
C GLU A 93 -0.68 3.62 -39.51
N ALA A 94 0.56 4.14 -39.55
CA ALA A 94 1.14 5.34 -38.91
C ALA A 94 1.31 5.27 -37.37
N GLU A 95 2.50 4.96 -36.86
CA GLU A 95 3.63 5.91 -36.65
C GLU A 95 3.18 7.22 -36.01
N ASP A 96 3.24 7.28 -34.68
CA ASP A 96 4.16 8.18 -33.96
C ASP A 96 4.19 7.74 -32.48
N ASP A 97 5.33 7.19 -32.08
CA ASP A 97 5.74 6.95 -30.71
C ASP A 97 6.04 8.31 -30.06
N GLU A 98 5.28 8.76 -29.06
CA GLU A 98 5.69 9.80 -28.10
C GLU A 98 4.53 10.10 -27.12
N ASP A 99 4.46 9.44 -25.95
CA ASP A 99 3.95 10.05 -24.70
C ASP A 99 3.99 9.15 -23.44
N ILE A 100 5.08 8.44 -23.15
CA ILE A 100 5.35 8.00 -21.77
C ILE A 100 6.85 8.15 -21.46
N VAL A 101 7.23 9.39 -21.15
CA VAL A 101 8.32 9.77 -20.23
C VAL A 101 7.61 10.58 -19.13
N ASP A 102 7.92 10.60 -17.84
CA ASP A 102 9.17 10.51 -17.11
C ASP A 102 8.81 10.49 -15.61
N ALA A 103 9.51 9.67 -14.83
CA ALA A 103 9.79 9.95 -13.42
C ALA A 103 11.14 9.31 -13.07
N GLU A 104 12.21 9.84 -13.69
CA GLU A 104 13.58 9.76 -13.21
C GLU A 104 13.67 10.27 -11.76
N ILE A 105 14.44 9.56 -10.94
CA ILE A 105 15.69 10.05 -10.33
C ILE A 105 16.22 8.93 -9.44
N VAL A 106 17.34 8.33 -9.85
CA VAL A 106 18.41 7.95 -8.92
C VAL A 106 19.71 8.37 -9.60
N ASP A 107 20.15 9.57 -9.28
CA ASP A 107 21.54 9.98 -9.38
C ASP A 107 22.39 9.00 -8.56
N GLU A 108 23.34 8.31 -9.18
CA GLU A 108 24.56 7.91 -8.48
C GLU A 108 25.74 7.77 -9.46
N ASP A 109 26.53 8.84 -9.46
CA ASP A 109 27.98 8.93 -9.45
C ASP A 109 28.87 8.30 -10.55
N GLU A 110 29.75 9.19 -11.05
CA GLU A 110 31.15 9.03 -11.46
C GLU A 110 31.62 7.67 -12.02
N ASP A 111 32.13 7.64 -13.25
CA ASP A 111 33.58 7.43 -13.44
C ASP A 111 34.09 7.59 -14.89
N GLU A 112 35.33 8.07 -14.95
CA GLU A 112 36.37 7.80 -15.94
C GLU A 112 36.33 8.35 -17.40
N SER A 113 37.03 9.48 -17.56
CA SER A 113 38.25 9.63 -18.38
C SER A 113 38.19 9.48 -19.92
N LYS A 114 38.41 10.61 -20.62
CA LYS A 114 39.54 10.83 -21.56
C LYS A 114 39.56 12.23 -22.15
#